data_AF-A0A7C1GPU5-F1
#
_entry.id   AF-A0A7C1GPU5-F1
#
_cell.length_a   1.000
_cell.length_b   1.000
_cell.length_c   1.000
_cell.angle_alpha   90.00
_cell.angle_beta   90.00
_cell.angle_gamma   90.00
#
_symmetry.space_group_name_H-M   'P 1'
#
loop_
_entity.id
_entity.type
_entity.pdbx_description
1 polymer ?
#
loop_
_entity_poly.entity_id
_entity_poly.type
_entity_poly.pdbx_seq_one_letter_code
_entity_poly.pdbx_strand_id
1 'polypeptide(L)'
;MRARTMSSNHASSGEKLSRPRILFYIFLTDEKALEKLRVNAIPLSVQKPEKGYPLIFRDLLPSLRLIGIDAFPHNNLLYFMFGNNQKSIINDLRITLDRFYTNSKDALTYTWRTPSLEELIPYDNPSHFVITRSLLYSYFKRTWRNKSRIILLRRSMVREGLRVYLTCEDAASSSKYNYRICTGLRILFEVTPKHRGYLWFDITTQAFKENEIDRETKPLSHREMKTLGKILSINLYDKYLREARMNPRDRAEKINDLLKNYLNIDNVISINGYIYDPLGDRFEEIILKFKKLHDIS
;
A
#
# COMPACT_ATOMS: atom_id res chain seq x y z
N MET A 1 -30.75 -10.69 44.97
CA MET A 1 -32.22 -10.79 44.86
C MET A 1 -32.55 -11.93 43.91
N ARG A 2 -33.63 -12.65 44.20
CA ARG A 2 -34.05 -13.97 43.70
C ARG A 2 -34.06 -14.18 42.17
N ALA A 3 -33.74 -15.41 41.79
CA ALA A 3 -34.10 -16.04 40.52
C ALA A 3 -35.63 -16.17 40.34
N ARG A 4 -36.09 -16.28 39.09
CA ARG A 4 -37.24 -17.13 38.73
C ARG A 4 -37.17 -17.61 37.27
N THR A 5 -37.18 -18.94 37.20
CA THR A 5 -37.38 -19.92 36.13
C THR A 5 -38.63 -19.72 35.25
N MET A 6 -38.60 -20.23 34.00
CA MET A 6 -39.38 -21.37 33.43
C MET A 6 -38.94 -21.54 31.93
N SER A 7 -38.34 -22.65 31.47
CA SER A 7 -38.94 -23.95 31.02
C SER A 7 -40.06 -23.77 29.98
N SER A 8 -40.13 -24.38 28.79
CA SER A 8 -39.52 -25.60 28.22
C SER A 8 -39.70 -25.64 26.68
N ASN A 9 -38.71 -26.23 26.00
CA ASN A 9 -38.71 -27.03 24.76
C ASN A 9 -39.86 -26.94 23.73
N HIS A 10 -39.48 -26.59 22.49
CA HIS A 10 -39.69 -27.46 21.33
C HIS A 10 -38.54 -27.32 20.34
N ALA A 11 -38.07 -28.48 19.85
CA ALA A 11 -36.94 -28.64 18.96
C ALA A 11 -37.27 -28.29 17.50
N SER A 12 -36.30 -27.73 16.77
CA SER A 12 -35.85 -28.27 15.47
C SER A 12 -34.78 -27.35 14.86
N SER A 13 -33.62 -27.94 14.57
CA SER A 13 -32.74 -27.59 13.44
C SER A 13 -32.59 -26.10 13.10
N GLY A 14 -31.60 -25.47 13.70
CA GLY A 14 -31.01 -24.25 13.17
C GLY A 14 -29.51 -24.41 13.22
N GLU A 15 -28.91 -24.83 12.10
CA GLU A 15 -27.48 -24.62 11.88
C GLU A 15 -27.14 -23.21 12.36
N LYS A 16 -26.24 -23.11 13.34
CA LYS A 16 -25.56 -21.84 13.59
C LYS A 16 -24.80 -21.54 12.31
N LEU A 17 -25.44 -20.83 11.38
CA LEU A 17 -24.78 -20.09 10.32
C LEU A 17 -23.81 -19.15 11.03
N SER A 18 -22.61 -19.66 11.26
CA SER A 18 -21.47 -18.90 11.73
C SER A 18 -21.41 -17.69 10.84
N ARG A 19 -21.59 -16.49 11.43
CA ARG A 19 -21.46 -15.24 10.67
C ARG A 19 -20.21 -15.35 9.81
N PRO A 20 -20.32 -15.21 8.48
CA PRO A 20 -19.22 -15.55 7.61
C PRO A 20 -18.08 -14.58 7.93
N ARG A 21 -16.98 -15.11 8.51
CA ARG A 21 -15.83 -14.32 8.94
C ARG A 21 -15.18 -13.73 7.69
N ILE A 22 -14.85 -12.45 7.73
CA ILE A 22 -14.01 -11.85 6.69
C ILE A 22 -12.65 -12.54 6.77
N LEU A 23 -12.31 -13.31 5.72
CA LEU A 23 -11.03 -13.99 5.62
C LEU A 23 -10.00 -12.98 5.10
N PHE A 24 -9.16 -12.48 6.00
CA PHE A 24 -7.96 -11.76 5.61
C PHE A 24 -6.84 -12.75 5.33
N TYR A 25 -6.09 -12.53 4.26
CA TYR A 25 -4.84 -13.27 4.02
C TYR A 25 -3.72 -12.60 4.77
N ILE A 26 -3.01 -13.37 5.59
CA ILE A 26 -1.97 -12.86 6.46
C ILE A 26 -0.65 -13.47 6.02
N PHE A 27 0.32 -12.61 5.77
CA PHE A 27 1.71 -13.01 5.70
C PHE A 27 2.45 -12.48 6.93
N LEU A 28 3.31 -13.32 7.47
CA LEU A 28 3.99 -13.13 8.74
C LEU A 28 5.50 -13.21 8.52
N THR A 29 6.24 -12.23 9.03
CA THR A 29 7.71 -12.36 9.11
C THR A 29 8.16 -13.48 10.04
N ASP A 30 9.39 -13.97 9.86
CA ASP A 30 10.06 -14.77 10.90
C ASP A 30 10.08 -14.01 12.26
N GLU A 31 10.22 -14.74 13.37
CA GLU A 31 10.14 -14.13 14.71
C GLU A 31 11.21 -13.06 14.89
N LYS A 32 10.75 -11.83 15.20
CA LYS A 32 11.56 -10.61 15.46
C LYS A 32 12.18 -9.89 14.27
N ALA A 33 11.81 -10.21 13.03
CA ALA A 33 12.34 -9.50 11.84
C ALA A 33 12.09 -7.97 11.84
N LEU A 34 11.17 -7.46 12.68
CA LEU A 34 10.89 -6.03 12.84
C LEU A 34 11.09 -5.56 14.28
N GLU A 35 11.93 -6.24 15.05
CA GLU A 35 12.43 -5.70 16.31
C GLU A 35 13.25 -4.43 16.01
N LYS A 36 14.14 -4.50 15.01
CA LYS A 36 14.97 -3.40 14.53
C LYS A 36 15.06 -3.42 13.01
N LEU A 37 14.95 -2.25 12.38
CA LEU A 37 15.15 -2.06 10.94
C LEU A 37 16.11 -0.90 10.71
N ARG A 38 17.29 -1.19 10.13
CA ARG A 38 18.26 -0.17 9.75
C ARG A 38 17.87 0.44 8.40
N VAL A 39 17.95 1.76 8.30
CA VAL A 39 17.65 2.53 7.08
C VAL A 39 18.66 3.65 6.91
N ASN A 40 18.76 4.19 5.70
CA ASN A 40 19.49 5.44 5.49
C ASN A 40 18.60 6.64 5.79
N ALA A 41 19.20 7.76 6.21
CA ALA A 41 18.52 9.04 6.33
C ALA A 41 19.40 10.21 5.86
N ILE A 42 18.75 11.26 5.38
CA ILE A 42 19.39 12.55 5.10
C ILE A 42 18.53 13.70 5.63
N PRO A 43 19.13 14.85 6.00
CA PRO A 43 18.38 16.06 6.34
C PRO A 43 17.52 16.58 5.18
N LEU A 44 16.24 16.77 5.47
CA LEU A 44 15.26 17.40 4.58
C LEU A 44 14.22 18.14 5.44
N SER A 45 14.46 19.42 5.72
CA SER A 45 13.59 20.23 6.59
C SER A 45 12.45 20.87 5.80
N VAL A 46 11.23 20.77 6.31
CA VAL A 46 10.04 21.37 5.69
C VAL A 46 9.66 22.66 6.40
N GLN A 47 10.03 23.81 5.83
CA GLN A 47 9.79 25.13 6.43
C GLN A 47 8.32 25.55 6.32
N LYS A 48 7.67 25.19 5.20
CA LYS A 48 6.25 25.50 4.94
C LYS A 48 5.51 24.21 4.63
N PRO A 49 5.02 23.47 5.65
CA PRO A 49 4.37 22.16 5.48
C PRO A 49 3.29 22.11 4.40
N GLU A 50 2.46 23.14 4.33
CA GLU A 50 1.35 23.29 3.39
C GLU A 50 1.79 23.42 1.93
N LYS A 51 3.03 23.84 1.68
CA LYS A 51 3.64 23.90 0.34
C LYS A 51 4.61 22.75 0.10
N GLY A 52 5.43 22.41 1.07
CA GLY A 52 6.53 21.44 0.95
C GLY A 52 6.06 20.00 0.89
N TYR A 53 5.14 19.57 1.76
CA TYR A 53 4.66 18.20 1.75
C TYR A 53 3.97 17.84 0.42
N PRO A 54 3.06 18.65 -0.14
CA PRO A 54 2.49 18.38 -1.46
C PRO A 54 3.55 18.13 -2.54
N LEU A 55 4.65 18.90 -2.55
CA LEU A 55 5.76 18.73 -3.51
C LEU A 55 6.55 17.44 -3.25
N ILE A 56 6.88 17.12 -1.99
CA ILE A 56 7.60 15.87 -1.66
C ILE A 56 6.75 14.65 -2.06
N PHE A 57 5.53 14.64 -1.55
CA PHE A 57 4.33 14.07 -2.13
C PHE A 57 4.47 13.74 -3.62
N ARG A 58 4.24 14.78 -4.42
CA ARG A 58 3.94 14.77 -5.85
C ARG A 58 5.13 14.49 -6.73
N ASP A 59 6.28 15.01 -6.37
CA ASP A 59 7.37 15.17 -7.30
C ASP A 59 8.58 14.37 -6.81
N LEU A 60 9.01 14.54 -5.55
CA LEU A 60 10.21 13.88 -5.03
C LEU A 60 10.05 12.36 -4.89
N LEU A 61 9.11 11.88 -4.08
CA LEU A 61 9.00 10.44 -3.79
C LEU A 61 8.74 9.58 -5.05
N PRO A 62 7.92 10.02 -6.02
CA PRO A 62 7.80 9.30 -7.29
C PRO A 62 9.09 9.29 -8.11
N SER A 63 9.84 10.39 -8.15
CA SER A 63 11.11 10.46 -8.87
C SER A 63 12.16 9.54 -8.26
N LEU A 64 12.27 9.52 -6.93
CA LEU A 64 13.14 8.58 -6.19
C LEU A 64 12.76 7.12 -6.48
N ARG A 65 11.46 6.80 -6.49
CA ARG A 65 11.01 5.44 -6.79
C ARG A 65 11.40 5.00 -8.21
N LEU A 66 11.39 5.90 -9.19
CA LEU A 66 11.78 5.60 -10.57
C LEU A 66 13.25 5.19 -10.69
N ILE A 67 14.13 5.79 -9.88
CA ILE A 67 15.55 5.43 -9.82
C ILE A 67 15.84 4.31 -8.82
N GLY A 68 14.81 3.64 -8.31
CA GLY A 68 14.98 2.49 -7.42
C GLY A 68 15.17 2.84 -5.94
N ILE A 69 14.76 4.02 -5.49
CA ILE A 69 14.88 4.46 -4.09
C ILE A 69 13.50 4.52 -3.43
N ASP A 70 13.33 3.74 -2.37
CA ASP A 70 12.11 3.70 -1.57
C ASP A 70 12.28 4.63 -0.37
N ALA A 71 11.51 5.72 -0.32
CA ALA A 71 11.75 6.82 0.61
C ALA A 71 10.48 7.38 1.27
N PHE A 72 10.64 7.99 2.44
CA PHE A 72 9.58 8.66 3.19
C PHE A 72 10.11 9.82 4.06
N PRO A 73 9.48 11.02 4.01
CA PRO A 73 9.87 12.15 4.87
C PRO A 73 9.22 12.05 6.25
N HIS A 74 9.98 12.28 7.32
CA HIS A 74 9.47 12.37 8.69
C HIS A 74 10.43 13.18 9.59
N ASN A 75 9.92 14.08 10.44
CA ASN A 75 10.70 14.91 11.38
C ASN A 75 12.00 15.49 10.78
N ASN A 76 11.89 16.23 9.67
CA ASN A 76 13.01 16.87 8.97
C ASN A 76 14.09 15.92 8.41
N LEU A 77 13.79 14.64 8.31
CA LEU A 77 14.63 13.64 7.66
C LEU A 77 13.88 13.01 6.49
N LEU A 78 14.61 12.66 5.45
CA LEU A 78 14.17 11.74 4.41
C LEU A 78 14.80 10.38 4.71
N TYR A 79 13.98 9.41 5.12
CA TYR A 79 14.39 8.03 5.35
C TYR A 79 14.26 7.25 4.05
N PHE A 80 15.20 6.35 3.75
CA PHE A 80 15.15 5.57 2.52
C PHE A 80 15.93 4.25 2.58
N MET A 81 15.60 3.39 1.62
CA MET A 81 16.34 2.18 1.26
C MET A 81 16.55 2.17 -0.26
N PHE A 82 17.64 1.55 -0.68
CA PHE A 82 17.95 1.38 -2.10
C PHE A 82 17.42 0.04 -2.62
N GLY A 83 16.98 0.02 -3.87
CA GLY A 83 16.51 -1.18 -4.56
C GLY A 83 17.62 -2.00 -5.21
N ASN A 84 18.83 -1.45 -5.31
CA ASN A 84 20.04 -2.12 -5.77
C ASN A 84 21.27 -1.58 -5.01
N ASN A 85 22.43 -2.20 -5.19
CA ASN A 85 23.70 -1.86 -4.55
C ASN A 85 24.69 -1.16 -5.48
N GLN A 86 24.23 -0.61 -6.61
CA GLN A 86 25.12 0.08 -7.56
C GLN A 86 25.53 1.42 -6.96
N LYS A 87 26.84 1.68 -6.80
CA LYS A 87 27.32 2.97 -6.24
C LYS A 87 26.80 4.21 -6.99
N SER A 88 26.50 4.09 -8.28
CA SER A 88 25.89 5.17 -9.08
C SER A 88 24.55 5.66 -8.51
N ILE A 89 23.78 4.81 -7.81
CA ILE A 89 22.48 5.18 -7.24
C ILE A 89 22.59 6.29 -6.18
N ILE A 90 23.75 6.42 -5.52
CA ILE A 90 24.02 7.50 -4.56
C ILE A 90 24.13 8.83 -5.30
N ASN A 91 24.76 8.84 -6.48
CA ASN A 91 24.83 10.02 -7.32
C ASN A 91 23.46 10.37 -7.92
N ASP A 92 22.69 9.36 -8.33
CA ASP A 92 21.32 9.57 -8.83
C ASP A 92 20.40 10.15 -7.76
N LEU A 93 20.54 9.69 -6.50
CA LEU A 93 19.87 10.27 -5.34
C LEU A 93 20.20 11.77 -5.21
N ARG A 94 21.50 12.11 -5.20
CA ARG A 94 21.97 13.49 -5.09
C ARG A 94 21.41 14.37 -6.22
N ILE A 95 21.57 13.95 -7.47
CA ILE A 95 21.08 14.71 -8.64
C ILE A 95 19.56 14.92 -8.54
N THR A 96 18.81 13.89 -8.13
CA THR A 96 17.36 13.97 -8.00
C THR A 96 16.95 14.97 -6.91
N LEU A 97 17.65 14.97 -5.77
CA LEU A 97 17.40 15.91 -4.68
C LEU A 97 17.78 17.34 -5.05
N ASP A 98 18.92 17.56 -5.70
CA ASP A 98 19.39 18.87 -6.14
C ASP A 98 18.40 19.49 -7.15
N ARG A 99 17.91 18.69 -8.11
CA ARG A 99 16.88 19.10 -9.07
C ARG A 99 15.55 19.43 -8.39
N PHE A 100 15.10 18.57 -7.48
CA PHE A 100 13.86 18.80 -6.73
C PHE A 100 13.95 20.09 -5.91
N TYR A 101 15.04 20.26 -5.15
CA TYR A 101 15.27 21.40 -4.29
C TYR A 101 15.27 22.71 -5.06
N THR A 102 15.85 22.73 -6.27
CA THR A 102 15.87 23.92 -7.13
C THR A 102 14.48 24.49 -7.38
N ASN A 103 13.46 23.62 -7.49
CA ASN A 103 12.07 24.00 -7.73
C ASN A 103 11.24 24.20 -6.44
N SER A 104 11.86 24.02 -5.27
CA SER A 104 11.13 23.97 -3.99
C SER A 104 11.82 24.74 -2.85
N LYS A 105 12.79 25.60 -3.17
CA LYS A 105 13.61 26.36 -2.19
C LYS A 105 12.78 27.14 -1.18
N ASP A 106 11.64 27.69 -1.60
CA ASP A 106 10.80 28.54 -0.75
C ASP A 106 10.00 27.77 0.32
N ALA A 107 9.98 26.44 0.23
CA ALA A 107 9.17 25.57 1.10
C ALA A 107 10.01 24.58 1.93
N LEU A 108 11.25 24.33 1.53
CA LEU A 108 12.09 23.25 2.04
C LEU A 108 13.52 23.72 2.22
N THR A 109 14.27 23.07 3.11
CA THR A 109 15.70 23.26 3.26
C THR A 109 16.38 21.90 3.14
N TYR A 110 17.37 21.83 2.27
CA TYR A 110 18.14 20.62 2.03
C TYR A 110 19.60 21.00 1.87
N THR A 111 20.48 20.15 2.40
CA THR A 111 21.91 20.24 2.20
C THR A 111 22.39 18.82 2.00
N TRP A 112 23.05 18.56 0.87
CA TRP A 112 23.64 17.26 0.64
C TRP A 112 24.62 16.95 1.77
N ARG A 113 24.39 15.82 2.43
CA ARG A 113 25.29 15.21 3.39
C ARG A 113 25.32 13.73 3.07
N THR A 114 26.45 13.09 3.38
CA THR A 114 26.54 11.64 3.33
C THR A 114 25.40 11.04 4.17
N PRO A 115 24.63 10.06 3.65
CA PRO A 115 23.53 9.46 4.39
C PRO A 115 23.97 8.93 5.76
N SER A 116 23.20 9.23 6.81
CA SER A 116 23.36 8.57 8.11
C SER A 116 22.66 7.21 8.09
N LEU A 117 23.06 6.35 9.01
CA LEU A 117 22.36 5.10 9.31
C LEU A 117 21.48 5.33 10.54
N GLU A 118 20.19 5.05 10.41
CA GLU A 118 19.21 5.15 11.48
C GLU A 118 18.66 3.76 11.81
N GLU A 119 18.38 3.52 13.09
CA GLU A 119 17.74 2.29 13.55
C GLU A 119 16.29 2.57 13.94
N LEU A 120 15.35 1.94 13.23
CA LEU A 120 13.93 2.02 13.52
C LEU A 120 13.53 0.85 14.41
N ILE A 121 12.68 1.14 15.40
CA ILE A 121 12.04 0.17 16.32
C ILE A 121 10.53 0.31 16.16
N PRO A 122 9.93 -0.34 15.13
CA PRO A 122 8.55 -0.09 14.72
C PRO A 122 7.51 -0.45 15.77
N TYR A 123 7.77 -1.46 16.60
CA TYR A 123 6.80 -1.90 17.59
C TYR A 123 6.62 -0.89 18.75
N ASP A 124 7.72 -0.30 19.22
CA ASP A 124 7.73 0.58 20.40
C ASP A 124 7.55 2.07 20.06
N ASN A 125 7.75 2.46 18.80
CA ASN A 125 7.70 3.85 18.38
C ASN A 125 6.74 4.07 17.19
N PRO A 126 5.63 4.81 17.38
CA PRO A 126 4.65 5.09 16.32
C PRO A 126 5.25 5.77 15.08
N SER A 127 6.23 6.66 15.25
CA SER A 127 6.93 7.30 14.13
C SER A 127 7.76 6.29 13.35
N HIS A 128 8.48 5.39 14.03
CA HIS A 128 9.23 4.31 13.38
C HIS A 128 8.32 3.34 12.63
N PHE A 129 7.14 3.04 13.20
CA PHE A 129 6.10 2.27 12.51
C PHE A 129 5.65 2.96 11.22
N VAL A 130 5.33 4.26 11.29
CA VAL A 130 4.86 5.04 10.12
C VAL A 130 5.92 5.08 9.02
N ILE A 131 7.19 5.27 9.38
CA ILE A 131 8.31 5.27 8.44
C ILE A 131 8.44 3.89 7.79
N THR A 132 8.56 2.83 8.60
CA THR A 132 8.72 1.45 8.14
C THR A 132 7.59 1.06 7.19
N ARG A 133 6.34 1.25 7.61
CA ARG A 133 5.15 0.99 6.80
C ARG A 133 5.20 1.70 5.44
N SER A 134 5.61 2.96 5.45
CA SER A 134 5.66 3.77 4.23
C SER A 134 6.75 3.33 3.28
N LEU A 135 7.91 2.90 3.79
CA LEU A 135 8.99 2.30 3.01
C LEU A 135 8.53 0.99 2.36
N LEU A 136 7.87 0.09 3.12
CA LEU A 136 7.30 -1.14 2.56
C LEU A 136 6.27 -0.86 1.46
N TYR A 137 5.38 0.12 1.69
CA TYR A 137 4.41 0.52 0.66
C TYR A 137 5.08 1.14 -0.56
N SER A 138 6.17 1.89 -0.41
CA SER A 138 6.93 2.39 -1.56
C SER A 138 7.54 1.24 -2.36
N TYR A 139 8.14 0.26 -1.66
CA TYR A 139 8.70 -0.94 -2.27
C TYR A 139 7.64 -1.67 -3.09
N PHE A 140 6.47 -1.96 -2.50
CA PHE A 140 5.39 -2.66 -3.20
C PHE A 140 4.89 -1.88 -4.42
N LYS A 141 4.74 -0.55 -4.29
CA LYS A 141 4.40 0.30 -5.44
C LYS A 141 5.43 0.19 -6.56
N ARG A 142 6.73 0.15 -6.24
CA ARG A 142 7.80 0.02 -7.23
C ARG A 142 7.75 -1.34 -7.91
N THR A 143 7.77 -2.40 -7.11
CA THR A 143 7.88 -3.79 -7.57
C THR A 143 6.67 -4.23 -8.38
N TRP A 144 5.46 -3.81 -8.00
CA TRP A 144 4.26 -4.26 -8.70
C TRP A 144 3.81 -3.35 -9.84
N ARG A 145 4.26 -2.08 -9.89
CA ARG A 145 3.95 -1.17 -11.02
C ARG A 145 4.41 -1.74 -12.35
N ASN A 146 5.52 -2.46 -12.34
CA ASN A 146 6.07 -3.09 -13.53
C ASN A 146 5.31 -4.37 -13.94
N LYS A 147 4.49 -4.93 -13.04
CA LYS A 147 3.79 -6.21 -13.24
C LYS A 147 2.32 -6.06 -13.62
N SER A 148 1.70 -4.88 -13.47
CA SER A 148 0.26 -4.72 -13.66
C SER A 148 -0.16 -3.27 -14.00
N ARG A 149 -1.36 -3.10 -14.57
CA ARG A 149 -2.03 -1.78 -14.72
C ARG A 149 -2.46 -1.27 -13.33
N ILE A 150 -1.49 -0.88 -12.50
CA ILE A 150 -1.77 -0.33 -11.17
C ILE A 150 -2.38 1.06 -11.30
N ILE A 151 -3.66 1.18 -10.98
CA ILE A 151 -4.29 2.48 -10.74
C ILE A 151 -3.99 2.91 -9.29
N LEU A 152 -2.95 3.71 -9.09
CA LEU A 152 -2.68 4.28 -7.77
C LEU A 152 -3.67 5.41 -7.49
N LEU A 153 -4.48 5.27 -6.43
CA LEU A 153 -5.39 6.34 -6.00
C LEU A 153 -4.62 7.63 -5.70
N ARG A 154 -5.21 8.79 -6.07
CA ARG A 154 -4.71 10.11 -5.64
C ARG A 154 -4.63 10.19 -4.11
N ARG A 155 -3.60 10.90 -3.64
CA ARG A 155 -3.03 10.82 -2.28
C ARG A 155 -3.95 11.20 -1.11
N SER A 156 -5.10 11.82 -1.35
CA SER A 156 -6.02 12.29 -0.30
C SER A 156 -6.98 11.23 0.25
N MET A 157 -7.02 10.01 -0.30
CA MET A 157 -7.99 8.97 0.08
C MET A 157 -7.39 7.72 0.73
N VAL A 158 -6.15 7.75 1.19
CA VAL A 158 -5.49 6.56 1.75
C VAL A 158 -5.14 6.77 3.23
N ARG A 159 -6.17 6.81 4.08
CA ARG A 159 -5.98 6.68 5.54
C ARG A 159 -5.61 5.25 5.96
N GLU A 160 -5.66 4.30 5.04
CA GLU A 160 -5.98 2.90 5.37
C GLU A 160 -5.39 1.90 4.35
N GLY A 161 -4.06 1.83 4.25
CA GLY A 161 -3.34 0.76 3.51
C GLY A 161 -3.05 1.02 2.02
N LEU A 162 -2.12 0.26 1.44
CA LEU A 162 -1.82 0.34 0.01
C LEU A 162 -2.91 -0.37 -0.80
N ARG A 163 -3.47 0.28 -1.82
CA ARG A 163 -4.42 -0.34 -2.76
C ARG A 163 -3.78 -0.49 -4.13
N VAL A 164 -3.95 -1.66 -4.72
CA VAL A 164 -3.41 -2.06 -6.02
C VAL A 164 -4.54 -2.69 -6.81
N TYR A 165 -4.97 -2.06 -7.90
CA TYR A 165 -5.96 -2.63 -8.80
C TYR A 165 -5.26 -3.44 -9.89
N LEU A 166 -5.74 -4.65 -10.13
CA LEU A 166 -5.06 -5.67 -10.95
C LEU A 166 -5.92 -6.08 -12.14
N THR A 167 -7.23 -6.15 -11.95
CA THR A 167 -8.21 -6.45 -13.00
C THR A 167 -9.15 -5.28 -13.19
N CYS A 168 -9.56 -5.01 -14.43
CA CYS A 168 -10.52 -3.97 -14.76
C CYS A 168 -11.43 -4.44 -15.88
N GLU A 169 -12.73 -4.38 -15.62
CA GLU A 169 -13.78 -4.72 -16.58
C GLU A 169 -14.43 -3.45 -17.10
N ASP A 170 -14.66 -3.40 -18.41
CA ASP A 170 -15.37 -2.29 -19.03
C ASP A 170 -16.85 -2.39 -18.67
N ALA A 171 -17.34 -1.38 -17.96
CA ALA A 171 -18.70 -1.38 -17.44
C ALA A 171 -19.66 -0.61 -18.35
N ALA A 172 -19.17 0.48 -18.97
CA ALA A 172 -19.85 1.31 -19.94
C ALA A 172 -18.86 2.24 -20.66
N SER A 173 -19.27 2.83 -21.76
CA SER A 173 -18.53 3.88 -22.47
C SER A 173 -19.48 5.02 -22.87
N SER A 174 -18.89 6.18 -23.14
CA SER A 174 -19.55 7.38 -23.67
C SER A 174 -18.55 8.08 -24.59
N SER A 175 -19.00 9.06 -25.38
CA SER A 175 -18.14 9.75 -26.37
C SER A 175 -16.89 10.44 -25.82
N LYS A 176 -16.77 10.59 -24.50
CA LYS A 176 -15.60 11.22 -23.84
C LYS A 176 -14.94 10.33 -22.78
N TYR A 177 -15.63 9.29 -22.32
CA TYR A 177 -15.21 8.57 -21.13
C TYR A 177 -15.55 7.09 -21.20
N ASN A 178 -14.59 6.28 -20.76
CA ASN A 178 -14.79 4.88 -20.42
C ASN A 178 -15.00 4.73 -18.92
N TYR A 179 -15.97 3.91 -18.55
CA TYR A 179 -16.30 3.59 -17.17
C TYR A 179 -15.91 2.14 -16.90
N ARG A 180 -15.02 1.95 -15.94
CA ARG A 180 -14.42 0.65 -15.64
C ARG A 180 -14.63 0.29 -14.19
N ILE A 181 -14.89 -0.97 -13.89
CA ILE A 181 -14.89 -1.49 -12.53
C ILE A 181 -13.62 -2.29 -12.37
N CYS A 182 -12.77 -1.87 -11.43
CA CYS A 182 -11.52 -2.54 -11.18
C CYS A 182 -11.53 -3.21 -9.81
N THR A 183 -10.95 -4.41 -9.77
CA THR A 183 -10.77 -5.21 -8.56
C THR A 183 -9.28 -5.44 -8.34
N GLY A 184 -8.90 -5.54 -7.07
CA GLY A 184 -7.51 -5.76 -6.70
C GLY A 184 -7.33 -5.99 -5.21
N LEU A 185 -6.15 -5.66 -4.71
CA LEU A 185 -5.73 -5.93 -3.34
C LEU A 185 -5.59 -4.63 -2.53
N ARG A 186 -6.14 -4.65 -1.32
CA ARG A 186 -5.84 -3.73 -0.25
C ARG A 186 -4.86 -4.41 0.70
N ILE A 187 -3.81 -3.68 1.06
CA ILE A 187 -2.71 -4.17 1.87
C ILE A 187 -2.59 -3.31 3.10
N LEU A 188 -2.64 -3.94 4.26
CA LEU A 188 -2.40 -3.31 5.54
C LEU A 188 -1.17 -3.94 6.16
N PHE A 189 -0.38 -3.11 6.82
CA PHE A 189 0.80 -3.55 7.53
C PHE A 189 0.69 -3.17 8.99
N GLU A 190 1.00 -4.13 9.86
CA GLU A 190 0.98 -4.01 11.31
C GLU A 190 2.20 -4.69 11.93
N VAL A 191 2.57 -4.27 13.13
CA VAL A 191 3.64 -4.88 13.93
C VAL A 191 3.06 -5.28 15.28
N THR A 192 3.25 -6.55 15.66
CA THR A 192 2.71 -7.12 16.90
C THR A 192 3.66 -6.93 18.09
N PRO A 193 3.18 -7.16 19.33
CA PRO A 193 4.02 -7.21 20.54
C PRO A 193 5.20 -8.15 20.56
N LYS A 194 5.21 -9.14 19.67
CA LYS A 194 6.34 -10.05 19.50
C LYS A 194 7.28 -9.61 18.38
N HIS A 195 7.20 -8.33 17.99
CA HIS A 195 7.92 -7.71 16.88
C HIS A 195 7.74 -8.45 15.55
N ARG A 196 6.60 -9.13 15.41
CA ARG A 196 6.24 -9.81 14.17
C ARG A 196 5.56 -8.82 13.22
N GLY A 197 5.99 -8.77 11.96
CA GLY A 197 5.36 -7.98 10.90
C GLY A 197 4.25 -8.74 10.20
N TYR A 198 3.05 -8.16 10.16
CA TYR A 198 1.87 -8.76 9.56
C TYR A 198 1.49 -7.95 8.31
N LEU A 199 1.43 -8.61 7.16
CA LEU A 199 0.86 -8.07 5.94
C LEU A 199 -0.51 -8.70 5.72
N TRP A 200 -1.54 -7.88 5.86
CA TRP A 200 -2.92 -8.24 5.63
C TRP A 200 -3.31 -7.90 4.21
N PHE A 201 -3.91 -8.86 3.51
CA PHE A 201 -4.46 -8.68 2.18
C PHE A 201 -5.98 -8.85 2.21
N ASP A 202 -6.65 -7.96 1.48
CA ASP A 202 -8.09 -7.98 1.32
C ASP A 202 -8.48 -7.53 -0.11
N ILE A 203 -9.70 -7.84 -0.56
CA ILE A 203 -10.21 -7.36 -1.86
C ILE A 203 -10.59 -5.88 -1.77
N THR A 204 -10.15 -5.11 -2.75
CA THR A 204 -10.65 -3.76 -3.00
C THR A 204 -11.29 -3.68 -4.38
N THR A 205 -12.45 -3.03 -4.45
CA THR A 205 -13.19 -2.79 -5.70
C THR A 205 -13.47 -1.31 -5.83
N GLN A 206 -13.20 -0.74 -7.00
CA GLN A 206 -13.41 0.68 -7.28
C GLN A 206 -13.86 0.87 -8.72
N ALA A 207 -14.90 1.68 -8.91
CA ALA A 207 -15.28 2.16 -10.22
C ALA A 207 -14.46 3.40 -10.59
N PHE A 208 -14.00 3.45 -11.84
CA PHE A 208 -13.24 4.55 -12.40
C PHE A 208 -13.95 5.12 -13.64
N LYS A 209 -13.78 6.43 -13.81
CA LYS A 209 -14.02 7.15 -15.05
C LYS A 209 -12.66 7.46 -15.66
N GLU A 210 -12.43 6.98 -16.87
CA GLU A 210 -11.20 7.16 -17.65
C GLU A 210 -11.52 8.03 -18.86
N ASN A 211 -10.77 9.11 -19.03
CA ASN A 211 -10.87 9.96 -20.22
C ASN A 211 -10.12 9.30 -21.39
N GLU A 212 -10.76 9.23 -22.55
CA GLU A 212 -10.22 8.50 -23.71
C GLU A 212 -8.97 9.17 -24.29
N ILE A 213 -8.83 10.49 -24.13
CA ILE A 213 -7.77 11.28 -24.76
C ILE A 213 -6.51 11.31 -23.89
N ASP A 214 -6.63 11.77 -22.65
CA ASP A 214 -5.50 11.97 -21.74
C ASP A 214 -5.24 10.76 -20.81
N ARG A 215 -6.10 9.72 -20.88
CA ARG A 215 -6.08 8.53 -20.01
C ARG A 215 -6.11 8.87 -18.52
N GLU A 216 -6.61 10.06 -18.16
CA GLU A 216 -6.78 10.44 -16.78
C GLU A 216 -7.88 9.56 -16.15
N THR A 217 -7.52 8.88 -15.07
CA THR A 217 -8.43 8.02 -14.30
C THR A 217 -8.87 8.72 -13.02
N LYS A 218 -10.19 8.83 -12.83
CA LYS A 218 -10.82 9.38 -11.63
C LYS A 218 -11.71 8.31 -10.97
N PRO A 219 -11.57 8.03 -9.66
CA PRO A 219 -12.51 7.16 -8.96
C PRO A 219 -13.90 7.79 -8.89
N LEU A 220 -14.93 6.96 -9.02
CA LEU A 220 -16.33 7.36 -8.89
C LEU A 220 -16.87 7.04 -7.49
N SER A 221 -17.62 7.98 -6.94
CA SER A 221 -18.43 7.79 -5.73
C SER A 221 -19.71 7.00 -6.01
N HIS A 222 -20.31 6.41 -4.97
CA HIS A 222 -21.61 5.73 -5.09
C HIS A 222 -22.70 6.64 -5.67
N ARG A 223 -22.69 7.92 -5.29
CA ARG A 223 -23.64 8.91 -5.82
C ARG A 223 -23.43 9.14 -7.31
N GLU A 224 -22.18 9.36 -7.74
CA GLU A 224 -21.85 9.52 -9.16
C GLU A 224 -22.24 8.28 -9.97
N MET A 225 -21.97 7.07 -9.47
CA MET A 225 -22.36 5.83 -10.14
C MET A 225 -23.89 5.70 -10.33
N LYS A 226 -24.68 6.01 -9.30
CA LYS A 226 -26.15 5.98 -9.39
C LYS A 226 -26.68 7.02 -10.38
N THR A 227 -26.13 8.23 -10.36
CA THR A 227 -26.53 9.31 -11.28
C THR A 227 -26.19 8.95 -12.73
N LEU A 228 -24.96 8.45 -12.98
CA LEU A 228 -24.55 7.99 -14.30
C LEU A 228 -25.42 6.83 -14.80
N GLY A 229 -25.79 5.91 -13.90
CA GLY A 229 -26.69 4.81 -14.24
C GLY A 229 -28.04 5.27 -14.77
N LYS A 230 -28.60 6.35 -14.20
CA LYS A 230 -29.83 6.98 -14.69
C LYS A 230 -29.65 7.71 -16.01
N ILE A 231 -28.57 8.47 -16.16
CA ILE A 231 -28.33 9.32 -17.35
C ILE A 231 -28.02 8.47 -18.58
N LEU A 232 -27.19 7.44 -18.41
CA LEU A 232 -26.69 6.61 -19.50
C LEU A 232 -27.49 5.31 -19.65
N SER A 233 -28.54 5.10 -18.85
CA SER A 233 -29.30 3.84 -18.78
C SER A 233 -28.40 2.61 -18.59
N ILE A 234 -27.41 2.73 -17.70
CA ILE A 234 -26.41 1.68 -17.40
C ILE A 234 -26.55 1.17 -15.97
N ASN A 235 -26.41 -0.14 -15.77
CA ASN A 235 -26.42 -0.73 -14.43
C ASN A 235 -25.02 -0.70 -13.77
N LEU A 236 -24.33 0.46 -13.82
CA LEU A 236 -22.96 0.61 -13.31
C LEU A 236 -22.88 0.35 -11.80
N TYR A 237 -23.82 0.91 -11.03
CA TYR A 237 -23.83 0.75 -9.57
C TYR A 237 -24.09 -0.70 -9.15
N ASP A 238 -25.00 -1.40 -9.83
CA ASP A 238 -25.32 -2.80 -9.50
C ASP A 238 -24.20 -3.76 -9.94
N LYS A 239 -23.55 -3.50 -11.09
CA LYS A 239 -22.31 -4.18 -11.48
C LYS A 239 -21.23 -3.99 -10.40
N TYR A 240 -21.02 -2.76 -9.93
CA TYR A 240 -20.07 -2.48 -8.85
C TYR A 240 -20.43 -3.22 -7.56
N LEU A 241 -21.70 -3.23 -7.15
CA LEU A 241 -22.13 -3.89 -5.92
C LEU A 241 -21.94 -5.41 -5.97
N ARG A 242 -22.15 -6.05 -7.12
CA ARG A 242 -21.90 -7.48 -7.28
C ARG A 242 -20.43 -7.83 -7.06
N GLU A 243 -19.53 -7.03 -7.61
CA GLU A 243 -18.09 -7.20 -7.38
C GLU A 243 -17.68 -6.82 -5.95
N ALA A 244 -18.24 -5.77 -5.37
CA ALA A 244 -17.85 -5.31 -4.04
C ALA A 244 -18.37 -6.22 -2.90
N ARG A 245 -19.51 -6.90 -3.12
CA ARG A 245 -20.19 -7.76 -2.13
C ARG A 245 -19.97 -9.23 -2.46
N MET A 246 -18.75 -9.70 -2.25
CA MET A 246 -18.45 -11.13 -2.30
C MET A 246 -18.74 -11.81 -0.97
N ASN A 247 -19.21 -13.05 -1.02
CA ASN A 247 -19.18 -13.90 0.17
C ASN A 247 -17.72 -14.16 0.58
N PRO A 248 -17.42 -14.47 1.84
CA PRO A 248 -16.03 -14.58 2.28
C PRO A 248 -15.21 -15.71 1.65
N ARG A 249 -15.84 -16.80 1.20
CA ARG A 249 -15.13 -17.89 0.52
C ARG A 249 -14.63 -17.45 -0.85
N ASP A 250 -15.51 -16.90 -1.68
CA ASP A 250 -15.17 -16.38 -3.00
C ASP A 250 -14.15 -15.24 -2.89
N ARG A 251 -14.31 -14.39 -1.87
CA ARG A 251 -13.35 -13.32 -1.56
C ARG A 251 -11.97 -13.89 -1.28
N ALA A 252 -11.90 -14.99 -0.53
CA ALA A 252 -10.64 -15.61 -0.17
C ALA A 252 -9.97 -16.30 -1.37
N GLU A 253 -10.74 -17.04 -2.17
CA GLU A 253 -10.28 -17.64 -3.43
C GLU A 253 -9.76 -16.55 -4.38
N LYS A 254 -10.49 -15.44 -4.53
CA LYS A 254 -10.07 -14.31 -5.37
C LYS A 254 -8.79 -13.63 -4.88
N ILE A 255 -8.55 -13.52 -3.57
CA ILE A 255 -7.28 -12.99 -3.05
C ILE A 255 -6.12 -13.90 -3.45
N ASN A 256 -6.26 -15.23 -3.29
CA ASN A 256 -5.24 -16.19 -3.72
C ASN A 256 -4.97 -16.08 -5.22
N ASP A 257 -6.01 -16.01 -6.04
CA ASP A 257 -5.87 -15.88 -7.49
C ASP A 257 -5.16 -14.58 -7.87
N LEU A 258 -5.49 -13.47 -7.22
CA LEU A 258 -4.81 -12.19 -7.48
C LEU A 258 -3.34 -12.23 -7.08
N LEU A 259 -3.01 -12.79 -5.91
CA LEU A 259 -1.64 -12.94 -5.44
C LEU A 259 -0.83 -13.85 -6.39
N LYS A 260 -1.38 -15.01 -6.75
CA LYS A 260 -0.70 -16.00 -7.58
C LYS A 260 -0.58 -15.55 -9.03
N ASN A 261 -1.70 -15.19 -9.67
CA ASN A 261 -1.76 -14.99 -11.11
C ASN A 261 -1.22 -13.63 -11.55
N TYR A 262 -1.31 -12.59 -10.72
CA TYR A 262 -0.87 -11.24 -11.08
C TYR A 262 0.42 -10.80 -10.40
N LEU A 263 0.68 -11.27 -9.18
CA LEU A 263 1.86 -10.87 -8.42
C LEU A 263 2.94 -11.96 -8.34
N ASN A 264 2.61 -13.19 -8.76
CA ASN A 264 3.45 -14.39 -8.62
C ASN A 264 3.86 -14.64 -7.16
N ILE A 265 2.91 -14.48 -6.25
CA ILE A 265 3.06 -14.71 -4.82
C ILE A 265 2.27 -15.97 -4.45
N ASP A 266 2.98 -17.01 -4.06
CA ASP A 266 2.38 -18.24 -3.56
C ASP A 266 2.35 -18.22 -2.01
N ASN A 267 3.46 -18.59 -1.39
CA ASN A 267 3.57 -18.70 0.08
C ASN A 267 4.55 -17.73 0.71
N VAL A 268 5.36 -16.99 -0.08
CA VAL A 268 6.38 -16.09 0.46
C VAL A 268 6.40 -14.77 -0.31
N ILE A 269 6.54 -13.68 0.44
CA ILE A 269 6.83 -12.34 -0.07
C ILE A 269 8.21 -11.95 0.46
N SER A 270 9.16 -11.70 -0.43
CA SER A 270 10.50 -11.19 -0.07
C SER A 270 10.61 -9.72 -0.44
N ILE A 271 10.98 -8.92 0.54
CA ILE A 271 11.29 -7.51 0.38
C ILE A 271 12.81 -7.38 0.45
N ASN A 272 13.42 -7.10 -0.69
CA ASN A 272 14.86 -6.96 -0.82
C ASN A 272 15.20 -5.48 -1.01
N GLY A 273 16.15 -4.99 -0.23
CA GLY A 273 16.68 -3.64 -0.34
C GLY A 273 18.11 -3.58 0.18
N TYR A 274 18.69 -2.39 0.11
CA TYR A 274 20.05 -2.14 0.55
C TYR A 274 20.12 -0.84 1.35
N ILE A 275 21.01 -0.82 2.33
CA ILE A 275 21.45 0.39 3.02
C ILE A 275 22.91 0.65 2.68
N TYR A 276 23.26 1.91 2.50
CA TYR A 276 24.64 2.33 2.30
C TYR A 276 25.28 2.64 3.66
N ASP A 277 26.35 1.93 3.99
CA ASP A 277 27.22 2.24 5.13
C ASP A 277 28.34 3.18 4.67
N PRO A 278 28.31 4.46 5.10
CA PRO A 278 29.31 5.43 4.68
C PRO A 278 30.69 5.23 5.32
N LEU A 279 30.77 4.55 6.48
CA LEU A 279 32.05 4.29 7.14
C LEU A 279 32.80 3.16 6.43
N GLY A 280 32.07 2.14 6.00
CA GLY A 280 32.60 1.02 5.22
C GLY A 280 32.60 1.21 3.70
N ASP A 281 32.06 2.32 3.18
CA ASP A 281 31.84 2.60 1.74
C ASP A 281 31.26 1.38 0.99
N ARG A 282 30.23 0.78 1.58
CA ARG A 282 29.62 -0.47 1.10
C ARG A 282 28.12 -0.48 1.28
N PHE A 283 27.44 -1.33 0.52
CA PHE A 283 26.02 -1.62 0.72
C PHE A 283 25.85 -2.87 1.58
N GLU A 284 24.93 -2.81 2.53
CA GLU A 284 24.47 -3.95 3.30
C GLU A 284 23.07 -4.33 2.83
N GLU A 285 22.85 -5.61 2.56
CA GLU A 285 21.56 -6.12 2.09
C GLU A 285 20.58 -6.26 3.25
N ILE A 286 19.32 -5.89 2.99
CA ILE A 286 18.19 -6.08 3.90
C ILE A 286 17.19 -6.99 3.19
N ILE A 287 16.88 -8.12 3.82
CA ILE A 287 15.88 -9.08 3.33
C ILE A 287 14.83 -9.28 4.41
N LEU A 288 13.60 -8.81 4.15
CA LEU A 288 12.43 -9.15 4.98
C LEU A 288 11.61 -10.21 4.25
N LYS A 289 11.46 -11.38 4.85
CA LYS A 289 10.63 -12.47 4.32
C LYS A 289 9.34 -12.55 5.11
N PHE A 290 8.21 -12.49 4.42
CA PHE A 290 6.90 -12.76 4.99
C PHE A 290 6.39 -14.09 4.43
N LYS A 291 6.08 -15.05 5.30
CA LYS A 291 5.53 -16.35 4.97
C LYS A 291 4.02 -16.32 5.16
N LYS A 292 3.28 -16.92 4.24
CA LYS A 292 1.83 -17.07 4.34
C LYS A 292 1.51 -17.82 5.62
N LEU A 293 0.62 -17.28 6.43
CA LEU A 293 0.07 -17.98 7.58
C LEU A 293 -0.87 -19.05 7.00
N HIS A 294 -0.49 -20.33 7.07
CA HIS A 294 -1.41 -21.41 6.72
C HIS A 294 -2.62 -21.37 7.66
N ASP A 295 -3.81 -21.70 7.12
CA ASP A 295 -5.09 -21.64 7.83
C ASP A 295 -4.95 -22.12 9.28
N ILE A 296 -5.32 -21.26 10.22
CA ILE A 296 -5.62 -21.71 11.59
C ILE A 296 -6.93 -22.49 11.45
N SER A 297 -6.79 -23.80 11.24
CA SER A 297 -7.86 -24.79 11.40
C SER A 297 -8.49 -24.69 12.78
#